data_AF-A0A7W6MPR5-F1
#
_entry.id   AF-A0A7W6MPR5-F1
#
_cell.length_a   1.000
_cell.length_b   1.000
_cell.length_c   1.000
_cell.angle_alpha   90.00
_cell.angle_beta   90.00
_cell.angle_gamma   90.00
#
_symmetry.space_group_name_H-M   'P 1'
#
loop_
_entity.id
_entity.type
_entity.pdbx_description
1 polymer ?
#
loop_
_entity_poly.entity_id
_entity_poly.type
_entity_poly.pdbx_seq_one_letter_code
_entity_poly.pdbx_strand_id
1 'polypeptide(L)'
;MIRRLLSRLFRPSAQIRQEVTVLLAMYGTKGAWLEARDRMRAAQKDARWVDDGVVRHRRRYWNSVMREIERQTGYRHQSETARRYLDP
;
A
#
# COMPACT_ATOMS: atom_id res chain seq x y z
N MET A 1 -5.07 -21.18 -3.26
CA MET A 1 -3.61 -21.40 -3.40
C MET A 1 -2.93 -20.53 -4.49
N ILE A 2 -3.68 -19.87 -5.39
CA ILE A 2 -3.17 -19.10 -6.54
C ILE A 2 -2.49 -17.75 -6.18
N ARG A 3 -2.81 -17.15 -5.02
CA ARG A 3 -2.31 -15.81 -4.62
C ARG A 3 -0.79 -15.71 -4.42
N ARG A 4 -0.10 -16.81 -4.06
CA ARG A 4 1.37 -16.85 -3.90
C ARG A 4 2.13 -16.97 -5.22
N LEU A 5 1.47 -17.41 -6.30
CA LEU A 5 2.09 -17.57 -7.61
C LEU A 5 2.16 -16.23 -8.37
N LEU A 6 1.14 -15.38 -8.26
CA LEU A 6 1.13 -14.06 -8.90
C LEU A 6 2.15 -13.08 -8.31
N SER A 7 2.52 -13.24 -7.03
CA SER A 7 3.55 -12.41 -6.38
C SER A 7 4.98 -12.71 -6.87
N ARG A 8 5.21 -13.83 -7.58
CA ARG A 8 6.52 -14.15 -8.18
C ARG A 8 6.71 -13.54 -9.57
N LEU A 9 5.63 -13.31 -10.32
CA LEU A 9 5.70 -12.80 -11.69
C LEU A 9 5.91 -11.27 -11.77
N PHE A 10 5.64 -10.54 -10.69
CA PHE A 10 5.88 -9.10 -10.61
C PHE A 10 6.79 -8.81 -9.42
N ARG A 11 8.10 -8.97 -9.63
CA ARG A 11 9.10 -8.43 -8.68
C ARG A 11 8.85 -6.91 -8.56
N PRO A 12 8.78 -6.36 -7.33
CA PRO A 12 8.71 -4.92 -7.16
C PRO A 12 9.92 -4.26 -7.82
N SER A 13 9.72 -3.07 -8.38
CA SER A 13 10.83 -2.26 -8.87
C SER A 13 11.81 -1.96 -7.73
N ALA A 14 13.07 -1.67 -8.07
CA ALA A 14 14.08 -1.28 -7.07
C ALA A 14 13.61 -0.08 -6.24
N GLN A 15 12.92 0.88 -6.89
CA GLN A 15 12.31 2.03 -6.25
C GLN A 15 11.31 1.65 -5.15
N ILE A 16 10.37 0.73 -5.43
CA ILE A 16 9.38 0.31 -4.43
C ILE A 16 10.06 -0.38 -3.25
N ARG A 17 11.09 -1.21 -3.50
CA ARG A 17 11.83 -1.85 -2.40
C ARG A 17 12.52 -0.82 -1.52
N GLN A 18 13.18 0.18 -2.12
CA GLN A 18 13.85 1.23 -1.37
C GLN A 18 12.87 2.05 -0.53
N GLU A 19 11.72 2.46 -1.13
CA GLU A 19 10.67 3.18 -0.41
C GLU A 19 10.17 2.39 0.80
N VAL A 20 9.95 1.09 0.62
CA VAL A 20 9.50 0.20 1.70
C VAL A 20 10.54 0.09 2.80
N THR A 21 11.82 -0.06 2.45
CA THR A 21 12.92 -0.09 3.44
C THR A 21 12.97 1.19 4.25
N VAL A 22 12.83 2.36 3.61
CA VAL A 22 12.80 3.65 4.32
C VAL A 22 11.59 3.75 5.25
N LEU A 23 10.40 3.42 4.75
CA LEU A 23 9.18 3.48 5.56
C LEU A 23 9.24 2.53 6.77
N LEU A 24 9.76 1.32 6.58
CA LEU A 24 9.93 0.36 7.67
C LEU A 24 10.95 0.85 8.71
N ALA A 25 12.06 1.45 8.27
CA ALA A 25 13.07 2.00 9.17
C ALA A 25 12.52 3.17 10.00
N MET A 26 11.68 4.02 9.41
CA MET A 26 11.15 5.21 10.09
C MET A 26 9.96 4.93 11.00
N TYR A 27 9.03 4.06 10.57
CA TYR A 27 7.71 3.95 11.19
C TYR A 27 7.39 2.54 11.74
N GLY A 28 8.30 1.58 11.55
CA GLY A 28 8.03 0.17 11.81
C GLY A 28 6.90 -0.39 10.93
N THR A 29 6.54 -1.66 11.13
CA THR A 29 5.66 -2.39 10.21
C THR A 29 4.26 -1.78 10.05
N LYS A 30 3.56 -1.53 11.17
CA LYS A 30 2.19 -0.98 11.13
C LYS A 30 2.19 0.48 10.66
N GLY A 31 3.16 1.27 11.12
CA GLY A 31 3.29 2.68 10.76
C GLY A 31 3.61 2.86 9.28
N ALA A 32 4.53 2.05 8.74
CA ALA A 32 4.87 2.05 7.31
C ALA A 32 3.64 1.79 6.43
N TRP A 33 2.79 0.82 6.82
CA TRP A 33 1.58 0.50 6.07
C TRP A 33 0.56 1.65 6.12
N LEU A 34 0.36 2.24 7.30
CA LEU A 34 -0.56 3.38 7.47
C LEU A 34 -0.09 4.60 6.68
N GLU A 35 1.21 4.92 6.74
CA GLU A 35 1.82 6.01 5.99
C GLU A 35 1.63 5.82 4.47
N ALA A 36 1.91 4.62 3.95
CA ALA A 36 1.67 4.30 2.55
C ALA A 36 0.19 4.45 2.15
N ARG A 37 -0.74 4.08 3.03
CA ARG A 37 -2.19 4.26 2.81
C ARG A 37 -2.56 5.75 2.79
N ASP A 38 -2.01 6.54 3.70
CA ASP A 38 -2.35 7.96 3.81
C ASP A 38 -1.78 8.75 2.63
N ARG A 39 -0.57 8.42 2.14
CA ARG A 39 -0.04 8.95 0.88
C ARG A 39 -0.88 8.55 -0.33
N MET A 40 -1.44 7.35 -0.36
CA MET A 40 -2.40 6.96 -1.39
C MET A 40 -3.67 7.82 -1.33
N ARG A 41 -4.20 8.10 -0.14
CA ARG A 41 -5.38 8.95 0.05
C ARG A 41 -5.09 10.41 -0.32
N ALA A 42 -3.91 10.92 0.02
CA ALA A 42 -3.48 12.26 -0.38
C ALA A 42 -3.43 12.38 -1.91
N ALA A 43 -2.81 11.40 -2.59
CA ALA A 43 -2.79 11.37 -4.05
C ALA A 43 -4.19 11.31 -4.70
N GLN A 44 -5.19 10.75 -4.01
CA GLN A 44 -6.59 10.76 -4.45
C GLN A 44 -7.31 12.09 -4.17
N LYS A 45 -6.93 12.82 -3.13
CA LYS A 45 -7.51 14.15 -2.82
C LYS A 45 -6.93 15.23 -3.74
N ASP A 46 -5.63 15.15 -4.02
CA ASP A 46 -4.93 16.05 -4.95
C ASP A 46 -5.41 15.86 -6.40
N ALA A 47 -6.04 14.72 -6.71
CA ALA A 47 -6.65 14.41 -7.99
C ALA A 47 -7.66 15.45 -8.48
N ARG A 48 -8.23 16.26 -7.58
CA ARG A 48 -9.17 17.33 -7.94
C ARG A 48 -8.56 18.36 -8.92
N TRP A 49 -7.24 18.42 -9.02
CA TRP A 49 -6.50 19.38 -9.85
C TRP A 49 -5.50 18.73 -10.81
N VAL A 50 -5.48 17.40 -10.93
CA VAL A 50 -4.45 16.64 -11.67
C VAL A 50 -5.10 15.61 -12.59
N ASP A 51 -4.51 15.42 -13.76
CA ASP A 51 -4.92 14.42 -14.77
C ASP A 51 -5.16 13.00 -14.19
N ASP A 52 -6.25 12.37 -14.63
CA ASP A 52 -6.70 11.04 -14.19
C ASP A 52 -5.65 9.93 -14.39
N GLY A 53 -4.77 10.06 -15.40
CA GLY A 53 -3.66 9.16 -15.64
C GLY A 53 -2.62 9.19 -14.51
N VAL A 54 -2.28 10.39 -14.04
CA VAL A 54 -1.32 10.58 -12.94
C VAL A 54 -1.87 10.02 -11.64
N VAL A 55 -3.16 10.26 -11.37
CA VAL A 55 -3.85 9.74 -10.17
C VAL A 55 -3.87 8.22 -10.16
N ARG A 56 -4.22 7.60 -11.30
CA ARG A 56 -4.19 6.13 -11.45
C ARG A 56 -2.79 5.57 -11.26
N HIS A 57 -1.76 6.23 -11.81
CA HIS A 57 -0.37 5.81 -11.65
C HIS A 57 0.05 5.86 -10.18
N ARG A 58 -0.16 6.99 -9.49
CA ARG A 58 0.19 7.15 -8.06
C ARG A 58 -0.56 6.16 -7.18
N ARG A 59 -1.85 5.91 -7.46
CA ARG A 59 -2.63 4.89 -6.75
C ARG A 59 -2.03 3.50 -6.93
N ARG A 60 -1.62 3.12 -8.14
CA ARG A 60 -0.98 1.81 -8.39
C ARG A 60 0.37 1.71 -7.68
N TYR A 61 1.15 2.79 -7.67
CA TYR A 61 2.42 2.87 -6.96
C TYR A 61 2.25 2.59 -5.46
N TRP A 62 1.41 3.35 -4.76
CA TRP A 62 1.22 3.18 -3.31
C TRP A 62 0.58 1.84 -2.93
N ASN A 63 -0.30 1.29 -3.78
CA ASN A 63 -0.78 -0.08 -3.59
C ASN A 63 0.35 -1.12 -3.67
N SER A 64 1.32 -0.90 -4.54
CA SER A 64 2.47 -1.79 -4.67
C SER A 64 3.39 -1.68 -3.47
N VAL A 65 3.58 -0.47 -2.92
CA VAL A 65 4.32 -0.24 -1.67
C VAL A 65 3.65 -0.97 -0.50
N MET A 66 2.33 -0.82 -0.31
CA MET A 66 1.60 -1.53 0.75
C MET A 66 1.74 -3.05 0.64
N ARG A 67 1.57 -3.61 -0.57
CA ARG A 67 1.74 -5.06 -0.80
C ARG A 67 3.16 -5.53 -0.53
N GLU A 68 4.15 -4.70 -0.83
CA GLU A 68 5.55 -5.02 -0.58
C GLU A 68 5.90 -4.98 0.91
N ILE A 69 5.33 -4.04 1.67
CA ILE A 69 5.40 -4.03 3.15
C ILE A 69 4.82 -5.34 3.69
N GLU A 70 3.61 -5.72 3.26
CA GLU A 70 2.95 -6.97 3.68
C GLU A 70 3.79 -8.20 3.31
N ARG A 71 4.42 -8.20 2.13
CA ARG A 71 5.28 -9.30 1.66
C ARG A 71 6.56 -9.42 2.47
N GLN A 72 7.24 -8.31 2.78
CA GLN A 72 8.52 -8.32 3.50
C GLN A 72 8.34 -8.61 4.99
N THR A 73 7.25 -8.15 5.60
CA THR A 73 7.05 -8.21 7.06
C THR A 73 6.08 -9.30 7.51
N GLY A 74 5.30 -9.89 6.59
CA GLY A 74 4.22 -10.81 6.92
C GLY A 74 2.99 -10.13 7.54
N TYR A 75 3.04 -8.81 7.77
CA TYR A 75 1.91 -8.04 8.28
C TYR A 75 0.74 -8.10 7.31
N ARG A 76 -0.46 -8.26 7.85
CA ARG A 76 -1.71 -8.16 7.11
C ARG A 76 -2.60 -7.16 7.80
N HIS A 77 -2.90 -6.07 7.12
CA HIS A 77 -3.87 -5.13 7.64
C HIS A 77 -5.28 -5.73 7.51
N GLN A 78 -5.84 -6.22 8.61
CA GLN A 78 -7.21 -6.71 8.63
C GLN A 78 -8.15 -5.51 8.49
N SER A 79 -8.91 -5.48 7.40
CA SER A 79 -9.94 -4.47 7.15
C SER A 79 -11.23 -4.74 7.93
N GLU A 80 -11.28 -5.82 8.71
CA GLU A 80 -12.54 -6.38 9.25
C GLU A 80 -13.06 -5.69 10.51
N THR A 81 -12.31 -4.79 11.15
CA THR A 81 -12.83 -4.07 12.32
C THR A 81 -13.86 -2.99 11.98
N ALA A 82 -14.05 -2.63 10.70
CA ALA A 82 -15.05 -1.63 10.31
C ALA A 82 -16.47 -2.19 10.09
N ARG A 83 -16.64 -3.52 9.95
CA ARG A 83 -17.99 -4.13 9.78
C ARG A 83 -18.64 -4.58 11.08
N ARG A 84 -17.87 -4.82 12.14
CA ARG A 84 -18.40 -5.32 13.43
C ARG A 84 -19.08 -4.25 14.31
N TYR A 85 -19.04 -2.98 13.91
CA TYR A 85 -19.69 -1.87 14.63
C TYR A 85 -20.85 -1.23 13.84
N LEU A 86 -21.28 -1.85 12.73
CA LEU A 86 -22.37 -1.35 11.87
C LEU A 86 -23.58 -2.29 11.80
N ASP A 87 -23.63 -3.33 12.62
CA ASP A 87 -24.87 -4.08 12.88
C ASP A 87 -25.39 -3.69 14.27
N PRO A 88 -26.49 -2.92 14.39
CA PRO A 88 -27.25 -2.78 15.63
C PRO A 88 -28.03 -4.06 15.99
#